data_AF-A0A3B9BEC7-F1
#
_entry.id   AF-A0A3B9BEC7-F1
#
_cell.length_a   1.000
_cell.length_b   1.000
_cell.length_c   1.000
_cell.angle_alpha   90.00
_cell.angle_beta   90.00
_cell.angle_gamma   90.00
#
_symmetry.space_group_name_H-M   'P 1'
#
loop_
_entity.id
_entity.type
_entity.pdbx_description
1 polymer ?
#
loop_
_entity_poly.entity_id
_entity_poly.type
_entity_poly.pdbx_seq_one_letter_code
_entity_poly.pdbx_strand_id
1 'polypeptide(L)'
;MDSYLSGRGFDTNRGDKDFSSEFKSLGSLMDLAKKTMSPEDSTATKESETSTQVIYEEKDAPRVEVVSMDGVPSEIIISMVDGKILRIACDY
;
A
#
# COMPACT_ATOMS: atom_id res chain seq x y z
N MET A 1 -27.59 -26.30 -4.69
CA MET A 1 -27.93 -24.86 -4.64
C MET A 1 -27.37 -24.26 -5.91
N ASP A 2 -28.10 -24.34 -7.02
CA ASP A 2 -27.50 -24.30 -8.36
C ASP A 2 -28.15 -23.25 -9.27
N SER A 3 -28.08 -21.97 -8.91
CA SER A 3 -28.31 -20.86 -9.87
C SER A 3 -27.94 -19.49 -9.28
N TYR A 4 -26.68 -19.07 -9.42
CA TYR A 4 -26.24 -17.67 -9.20
C TYR A 4 -25.61 -17.03 -10.46
N LEU A 5 -25.60 -17.74 -11.60
CA LEU A 5 -24.78 -17.37 -12.76
C LEU A 5 -25.57 -16.89 -13.99
N SER A 6 -26.81 -16.46 -13.82
CA SER A 6 -27.59 -15.84 -14.90
C SER A 6 -27.70 -14.34 -14.62
N GLY A 7 -26.72 -13.56 -15.07
CA GLY A 7 -26.79 -12.11 -14.86
C GLY A 7 -25.61 -11.30 -15.39
N ARG A 8 -25.39 -11.31 -16.70
CA ARG A 8 -25.03 -10.09 -17.44
C ARG A 8 -25.13 -10.33 -18.94
N GLY A 9 -26.18 -9.75 -19.51
CA GLY A 9 -26.38 -9.65 -20.95
C GLY A 9 -25.27 -8.84 -21.61
N PHE A 10 -25.00 -9.23 -22.84
CA PHE A 10 -24.04 -8.66 -23.76
C PHE A 10 -24.65 -7.42 -24.42
N ASP A 11 -24.42 -6.23 -23.88
CA ASP A 11 -24.74 -4.97 -24.58
C ASP A 11 -23.55 -4.57 -25.47
N THR A 12 -23.60 -5.04 -26.71
CA THR A 12 -22.80 -4.52 -27.82
C THR A 12 -23.43 -3.22 -28.33
N ASN A 13 -23.02 -2.09 -27.75
CA ASN A 13 -22.86 -0.81 -28.47
C ASN A 13 -22.50 0.31 -27.49
N ARG A 14 -21.22 0.68 -27.43
CA ARG A 14 -20.84 2.03 -27.04
C ARG A 14 -19.55 2.41 -27.75
N GLY A 15 -19.76 3.04 -28.90
CA GLY A 15 -19.05 4.21 -29.38
C GLY A 15 -17.53 4.20 -29.25
N ASP A 16 -16.90 3.99 -30.41
CA ASP A 16 -15.60 4.54 -30.79
C ASP A 16 -15.34 5.88 -30.10
N LYS A 17 -14.45 5.86 -29.12
CA LYS A 17 -13.72 7.03 -28.65
C LYS A 17 -12.28 6.59 -28.49
N ASP A 18 -11.47 7.05 -29.43
CA ASP A 18 -10.03 7.16 -29.35
C ASP A 18 -9.59 7.69 -27.99
N PHE A 19 -9.30 6.78 -27.06
CA PHE A 19 -8.38 7.06 -25.98
C PHE A 19 -7.06 6.47 -26.43
N SER A 20 -6.19 7.34 -26.93
CA SER A 20 -4.79 7.07 -27.21
C SER A 20 -4.19 6.35 -26.00
N SER A 21 -4.03 5.05 -26.22
CA SER A 21 -3.49 4.06 -25.31
C SER A 21 -2.03 4.40 -25.04
N GLU A 22 -1.77 5.18 -23.99
CA GLU A 22 -0.43 5.36 -23.44
C GLU A 22 -0.10 4.13 -22.57
N PHE A 23 -0.12 2.95 -23.21
CA PHE A 23 0.33 1.69 -22.61
C PHE A 23 1.84 1.77 -22.42
N LYS A 24 2.27 2.18 -21.24
CA LYS A 24 3.67 2.04 -20.82
C LYS A 24 3.97 0.55 -20.68
N SER A 25 4.80 0.05 -21.58
CA SER A 25 5.29 -1.33 -21.60
C SER A 25 5.78 -1.76 -20.21
N LEU A 26 5.31 -2.92 -19.73
CA LEU A 26 5.68 -3.54 -18.45
C LEU A 26 7.21 -3.73 -18.28
N GLY A 27 7.98 -3.66 -19.37
CA GLY A 27 9.45 -3.67 -19.33
C GLY A 27 10.05 -2.46 -18.61
N SER A 28 9.37 -1.31 -18.56
CA SER A 28 9.90 -0.09 -17.93
C SER A 28 9.78 -0.07 -16.39
N LEU A 29 8.97 -0.96 -15.81
CA LEU A 29 8.78 -1.05 -14.35
C LEU A 29 9.83 -1.96 -13.68
N MET A 30 10.39 -2.91 -14.43
CA MET A 30 11.40 -3.84 -13.90
C MET A 30 12.77 -3.19 -13.66
N ASP A 31 13.12 -2.14 -14.40
CA ASP A 31 14.40 -1.44 -14.20
C ASP A 31 14.38 -0.49 -12.98
N LEU A 32 13.20 -0.01 -12.58
CA LEU A 32 13.08 0.84 -11.38
C LEU A 32 13.14 0.02 -10.08
N ALA A 33 12.72 -1.24 -10.12
CA ALA A 33 12.73 -2.14 -8.96
C ALA A 33 14.13 -2.65 -8.56
N LYS A 34 15.15 -2.48 -9.42
CA LYS A 34 16.52 -2.95 -9.13
C LYS A 34 17.41 -1.91 -8.43
N LYS A 35 16.95 -0.67 -8.22
CA LYS A 35 17.73 0.39 -7.56
C LYS A 35 17.24 0.76 -6.15
N THR A 36 16.50 -0.12 -5.50
CA THR A 36 16.13 0.03 -4.07
C THR A 36 16.42 -1.28 -3.33
N MET A 37 17.67 -1.73 -3.38
CA MET A 37 18.24 -2.62 -2.37
C MET A 37 19.52 -1.97 -1.84
N SER A 38 19.33 -1.06 -0.90
CA SER A 38 20.31 -0.76 0.14
C SER A 38 19.58 -0.98 1.48
N PRO A 39 20.11 -1.80 2.39
CA PRO A 39 19.63 -1.88 3.76
C PRO A 39 20.39 -0.85 4.59
N GLU A 40 20.18 0.45 4.35
CA GLU A 40 20.75 1.49 5.21
C GLU A 40 19.75 2.64 5.39
N ASP A 41 19.48 2.91 6.68
CA ASP A 41 19.05 4.18 7.26
C ASP A 41 17.87 4.94 6.65
N SER A 42 16.70 4.80 7.29
CA SER A 42 15.76 5.92 7.36
C SER A 42 16.21 6.87 8.46
N THR A 43 17.12 7.75 8.07
CA THR A 43 17.39 9.05 8.69
C THR A 43 16.08 9.82 8.91
N ALA A 44 15.66 9.91 10.16
CA ALA A 44 14.63 10.86 10.59
C ALA A 44 15.21 12.29 10.57
N THR A 45 15.16 12.94 9.40
CA THR A 45 15.32 14.40 9.32
C THR A 45 13.95 15.06 9.36
N LYS A 46 13.42 15.24 10.57
CA LYS A 46 12.58 16.38 10.98
C LYS A 46 12.40 16.29 12.49
N GLU A 47 12.96 17.29 13.17
CA GLU A 47 12.86 17.53 14.61
C GLU A 47 11.41 17.92 14.97
N SER A 48 10.53 16.93 14.94
CA SER A 48 9.33 16.84 15.75
C SER A 48 9.49 15.51 16.48
N GLU A 49 9.15 15.45 17.77
CA GLU A 49 9.34 14.28 18.61
C GLU A 49 8.39 13.14 18.19
N THR A 50 8.59 12.60 16.98
CA THR A 50 7.88 11.44 16.49
C THR A 50 8.53 10.20 17.07
N SER A 51 7.77 9.47 17.89
CA SER A 51 8.18 8.20 18.48
C SER A 51 7.45 7.07 17.80
N THR A 52 8.19 6.05 17.35
CA THR A 52 7.61 4.84 16.76
C THR A 52 7.76 3.68 17.74
N GLN A 53 6.65 3.02 18.06
CA GLN A 53 6.62 1.87 18.96
C GLN A 53 6.02 0.65 18.25
N VAL A 54 6.75 -0.47 18.26
CA VAL A 54 6.22 -1.76 17.79
C VAL A 54 5.33 -2.34 18.89
N ILE A 55 4.06 -2.59 18.59
CA ILE A 55 3.09 -3.14 19.55
C ILE A 55 2.80 -4.61 19.32
N TYR A 56 3.07 -5.12 18.12
CA TYR A 56 2.90 -6.52 17.80
C TYR A 56 3.89 -6.97 16.72
N GLU A 57 4.59 -8.06 17.00
CA GLU A 57 5.55 -8.70 16.10
C GLU A 57 5.54 -10.21 16.35
N GLU A 58 5.17 -10.97 15.33
CA GLU A 58 5.16 -12.43 15.37
C GLU A 58 5.58 -12.97 13.99
N LYS A 59 6.20 -14.16 13.98
CA LYS A 59 6.64 -14.80 12.74
C LYS A 59 5.43 -15.20 11.91
N ASP A 60 5.46 -14.88 10.62
CA ASP A 60 4.37 -15.14 9.65
C ASP A 60 3.06 -14.39 9.99
N ALA A 61 3.12 -13.33 10.80
CA ALA A 61 1.99 -12.46 11.14
C ALA A 61 2.25 -10.98 10.74
N PRO A 62 1.20 -10.15 10.62
CA PRO A 62 1.38 -8.72 10.37
C PRO A 62 2.12 -8.04 11.52
N ARG A 63 3.14 -7.23 11.21
CA ARG A 63 3.84 -6.39 12.20
C ARG A 63 3.10 -5.07 12.37
N VAL A 64 2.83 -4.67 13.61
CA VAL A 64 2.07 -3.45 13.91
C VAL A 64 2.95 -2.46 14.68
N GLU A 65 3.03 -1.25 14.14
CA GLU A 65 3.74 -0.12 14.72
C GLU A 65 2.77 1.05 14.95
N VAL A 66 2.99 1.80 16.02
CA VAL A 66 2.28 3.04 16.32
C VAL A 66 3.27 4.17 16.25
N VAL A 67 2.96 5.16 15.43
CA VAL A 67 3.66 6.43 15.37
C VAL A 67 2.90 7.41 16.27
N SER A 68 3.60 7.99 17.22
CA SER A 68 3.08 9.01 18.11
C SER A 68 3.85 10.30 17.93
N MET A 69 3.13 11.43 17.93
CA MET A 69 3.70 12.77 17.89
C MET A 69 3.31 13.47 19.18
N ASP A 70 4.29 13.98 19.94
CA ASP A 70 4.08 14.64 21.24
C ASP A 70 3.29 13.78 22.26
N GLY A 71 3.48 12.46 22.20
CA GLY A 71 2.79 11.48 23.05
C GLY A 71 1.35 11.14 22.62
N VAL A 72 0.86 11.70 21.51
CA VAL A 72 -0.44 11.39 20.93
C VAL A 72 -0.25 10.45 19.73
N PRO A 73 -0.95 9.30 19.66
CA PRO A 73 -0.86 8.41 18.51
C PRO A 73 -1.41 9.10 17.26
N SER A 74 -0.57 9.32 16.26
CA SER A 74 -0.93 10.02 15.02
C SER A 74 -1.18 9.04 13.86
N GLU A 75 -0.49 7.91 13.85
CA GLU A 75 -0.60 6.92 12.77
C GLU A 75 -0.37 5.50 13.29
N ILE A 76 -1.11 4.53 12.76
CA ILE A 76 -0.86 3.10 12.96
C ILE A 76 -0.39 2.51 11.64
N ILE A 77 0.76 1.85 11.65
CA ILE A 77 1.38 1.22 10.49
C ILE A 77 1.28 -0.30 10.66
N ILE A 78 0.64 -0.97 9.71
CA ILE A 78 0.51 -2.43 9.68
C ILE A 78 1.29 -2.95 8.47
N SER A 79 2.38 -3.67 8.72
CA SER A 79 3.18 -4.33 7.69
C SER A 79 2.73 -5.79 7.57
N MET A 80 2.14 -6.13 6.44
CA MET A 80 1.68 -7.48 6.13
C MET A 80 2.85 -8.33 5.62
N VAL A 81 2.76 -9.64 5.81
CA VAL A 81 3.75 -10.63 5.33
C VAL A 81 3.91 -10.67 3.80
N ASP A 82 2.92 -10.20 3.05
CA ASP A 82 2.97 -10.07 1.59
C ASP A 82 3.65 -8.78 1.11
N GLY A 83 4.21 -7.99 2.04
CA GLY A 83 4.89 -6.72 1.77
C GLY A 83 3.94 -5.53 1.61
N LYS A 84 2.62 -5.72 1.77
CA LYS A 84 1.67 -4.60 1.80
C LYS A 84 1.79 -3.85 3.12
N ILE A 85 1.63 -2.53 3.04
CA ILE A 85 1.64 -1.65 4.21
C ILE A 85 0.30 -0.94 4.28
N LEU A 86 -0.38 -1.09 5.41
CA LEU A 86 -1.56 -0.30 5.76
C LEU A 86 -1.12 0.86 6.63
N ARG A 87 -1.58 2.07 6.30
CA ARG A 87 -1.38 3.28 7.09
C ARG A 87 -2.72 3.80 7.51
N ILE A 88 -2.95 3.87 8.82
CA ILE A 88 -4.20 4.36 9.41
C ILE A 88 -3.85 5.68 10.09
N ALA A 89 -4.32 6.79 9.53
CA ALA A 89 -4.23 8.09 10.17
C ALA A 89 -5.24 8.16 11.33
N CYS A 90 -4.78 8.62 12.49
CA CYS A 90 -5.62 8.85 13.65
C CYS A 90 -5.97 10.34 13.71
N ASP A 91 -7.14 10.70 13.17
CA ASP A 91 -7.72 12.03 13.34
C ASP A 91 -8.66 12.02 14.57
N TYR A 92 -8.36 12.88 15.55
CA TYR A 92 -9.09 13.01 16.82
C TYR A 92 -10.01 14.23 16.85
#